data_AF-A0A1U9M9N3-F1
#
_entry.id   AF-A0A1U9M9N3-F1
#
_cell.length_a   1.000
_cell.length_b   1.000
_cell.length_c   1.000
_cell.angle_alpha   90.00
_cell.angle_beta   90.00
_cell.angle_gamma   90.00
#
_symmetry.space_group_name_H-M   'P 1'
#
loop_
_entity.id
_entity.type
_entity.pdbx_description
1 polymer ?
#
loop_
_entity_poly.entity_id
_entity_poly.type
_entity_poly.pdbx_seq_one_letter_code
_entity_poly.pdbx_strand_id
1 'polypeptide(L)'
;MMTIGFKLKFKQALNQVRLSWKDALCAGLAAGLAWFISVHFLDHEHPIYAAMTALICLAPGVPSHGRQAIYVLIGVLTGVAVGELTLLLPPMPTEVRIAIVGFAGMTIASAYSIVPAIIIQAGISAVMVFALGADVAGWTRAIDVAVGTSIGLIFSQILFTPDPLKTLHLAVERFFKEVALNFTLAADALERNDVSDAIKAMKSCSRTHSALIGLIGAIDVARSNARWTLRGRLSSREVVSLSARYDQSGIRLYASSLLFCEAMVNAIRKGREAPPEWLIEALKLIVENCHFIAGEAKLGQEFVFPDRSGRAEASLTWRECVIDIEMVETTLARFYKSRTRRNRLAAYRKKQILDAVREQIAERKRAEALLADEEKDKKL
;
A
#
# COMPACT_ATOMS: atom_id res chain seq x y z
N MET A 1 -27.71 26.84 11.07
CA MET A 1 -27.13 25.47 11.18
C MET A 1 -26.98 24.77 9.82
N MET A 2 -27.93 24.91 8.89
CA MET A 2 -27.92 24.28 7.55
C MET A 2 -26.75 24.72 6.63
N THR A 3 -26.32 25.98 6.73
CA THR A 3 -25.24 26.57 5.90
C THR A 3 -23.83 26.11 6.29
N ILE A 4 -23.63 25.73 7.56
CA ILE A 4 -22.33 25.24 8.08
C ILE A 4 -22.09 23.81 7.58
N GLY A 5 -23.13 22.97 7.62
CA GLY A 5 -23.07 21.60 7.07
C GLY A 5 -22.80 21.58 5.56
N PHE A 6 -23.39 22.51 4.79
CA PHE A 6 -23.13 22.64 3.37
C PHE A 6 -21.68 23.04 3.06
N LYS A 7 -21.13 24.04 3.77
CA LYS A 7 -19.72 24.47 3.62
C LYS A 7 -18.73 23.36 3.98
N LEU A 8 -19.04 22.56 5.01
CA LEU A 8 -18.22 21.39 5.40
C LEU A 8 -18.26 20.29 4.34
N LYS A 9 -19.45 19.91 3.85
CA LYS A 9 -19.60 18.94 2.76
C LYS A 9 -18.93 19.41 1.47
N PHE A 10 -19.01 20.70 1.16
CA PHE A 10 -18.37 21.28 -0.02
C PHE A 10 -16.84 21.24 0.09
N LYS A 11 -16.27 21.58 1.25
CA LYS A 11 -14.82 21.43 1.49
C LYS A 11 -14.37 19.97 1.41
N GLN A 12 -15.16 19.03 1.91
CA GLN A 12 -14.88 17.59 1.79
C GLN A 12 -14.90 17.14 0.33
N ALA A 13 -15.91 17.55 -0.45
CA ALA A 13 -16.01 17.24 -1.88
C ALA A 13 -14.82 17.83 -2.67
N LEU A 14 -14.43 19.07 -2.41
CA LEU A 14 -13.25 19.70 -3.01
C LEU A 14 -11.96 18.96 -2.68
N ASN A 15 -11.78 18.53 -1.43
CA ASN A 15 -10.64 17.72 -1.04
C ASN A 15 -10.66 16.36 -1.75
N GLN A 16 -11.82 15.74 -1.89
CA GLN A 16 -11.96 14.46 -2.59
C GLN A 16 -11.65 14.60 -4.08
N VAL A 17 -12.13 15.65 -4.75
CA VAL A 17 -11.75 15.98 -6.13
C VAL A 17 -10.24 16.20 -6.22
N ARG A 18 -9.64 16.96 -5.30
CA ARG A 18 -8.20 17.21 -5.28
C ARG A 18 -7.36 15.95 -5.04
N LEU A 19 -7.93 14.93 -4.39
CA LEU A 19 -7.28 13.63 -4.21
C LEU A 19 -7.45 12.73 -5.44
N SER A 20 -8.59 12.79 -6.13
CA SER A 20 -8.94 11.87 -7.22
C SER A 20 -8.81 12.44 -8.63
N TRP A 21 -8.50 13.72 -8.82
CA TRP A 21 -8.48 14.35 -10.15
C TRP A 21 -7.41 13.75 -11.08
N LYS A 22 -6.25 13.36 -10.56
CA LYS A 22 -5.19 12.72 -11.36
C LYS A 22 -5.68 11.38 -11.89
N ASP A 23 -6.32 10.60 -11.02
CA ASP A 23 -6.91 9.31 -11.35
C ASP A 23 -7.96 9.46 -12.45
N ALA A 24 -8.88 10.40 -12.28
CA ALA A 24 -9.92 10.69 -13.26
C ALA A 24 -9.36 11.21 -14.59
N LEU A 25 -8.35 12.09 -14.57
CA LEU A 25 -7.73 12.63 -15.77
C LEU A 25 -7.07 11.52 -16.60
N CYS A 26 -6.29 10.64 -15.98
CA CYS A 26 -5.64 9.59 -16.75
C CYS A 26 -6.63 8.50 -17.19
N ALA A 27 -7.68 8.23 -16.43
CA ALA A 27 -8.78 7.38 -16.89
C ALA A 27 -9.42 7.95 -18.17
N GLY A 28 -9.68 9.26 -18.20
CA GLY A 28 -10.17 9.96 -19.39
C GLY A 28 -9.20 9.89 -20.58
N LEU A 29 -7.90 10.10 -20.34
CA LEU A 29 -6.87 9.99 -21.38
C LEU A 29 -6.75 8.56 -21.93
N ALA A 30 -6.81 7.55 -21.05
CA ALA A 30 -6.78 6.14 -21.45
C ALA A 30 -8.01 5.76 -22.28
N ALA A 31 -9.18 6.28 -21.92
CA ALA A 31 -10.41 6.07 -22.68
C ALA A 31 -10.33 6.68 -24.09
N GLY A 32 -9.82 7.92 -24.19
CA GLY A 32 -9.58 8.57 -25.48
C GLY A 32 -8.57 7.82 -26.34
N LEU A 33 -7.50 7.30 -25.72
CA LEU A 33 -6.51 6.49 -26.43
C LEU A 33 -7.08 5.14 -26.90
N ALA A 34 -7.90 4.49 -26.07
CA ALA A 34 -8.57 3.24 -26.43
C ALA A 34 -9.52 3.42 -27.60
N TRP A 35 -10.31 4.49 -27.57
CA TRP A 35 -11.15 4.88 -28.70
C TRP A 35 -10.32 5.13 -29.96
N PHE A 36 -9.27 5.95 -29.86
CA PHE A 36 -8.40 6.27 -30.99
C PHE A 36 -7.81 5.02 -31.64
N ILE A 37 -7.31 4.08 -30.83
CA ILE A 37 -6.72 2.83 -31.31
C ILE A 37 -7.77 1.95 -31.99
N SER A 38 -8.94 1.76 -31.39
CA SER A 38 -9.99 0.94 -32.01
C SER A 38 -10.52 1.53 -33.32
N VAL A 39 -10.64 2.85 -33.44
CA VAL A 39 -11.09 3.48 -34.69
C VAL A 39 -10.02 3.34 -35.78
N HIS A 40 -8.76 3.69 -35.50
CA HIS A 40 -7.75 3.85 -36.55
C HIS A 40 -6.99 2.57 -36.91
N PHE A 41 -6.93 1.60 -36.00
CA PHE A 41 -6.18 0.35 -36.22
C PHE A 41 -7.08 -0.87 -36.39
N LEU A 42 -8.34 -0.80 -35.98
CA LEU A 42 -9.29 -1.91 -36.06
C LEU A 42 -10.51 -1.59 -36.92
N ASP A 43 -10.61 -0.38 -37.47
CA ASP A 43 -11.73 0.10 -38.29
C ASP A 43 -13.10 -0.06 -37.61
N HIS A 44 -13.15 0.07 -36.28
CA HIS A 44 -14.41 0.03 -35.53
C HIS A 44 -15.07 1.41 -35.54
N GLU A 45 -16.31 1.52 -36.05
CA GLU A 45 -17.02 2.81 -36.14
C GLU A 45 -17.33 3.42 -34.77
N HIS A 46 -17.77 2.60 -33.80
CA HIS A 46 -18.23 3.05 -32.49
C HIS A 46 -17.69 2.16 -31.34
N PRO A 47 -16.39 2.26 -30.97
CA PRO A 47 -15.75 1.39 -29.98
C PRO A 47 -16.04 1.81 -28.53
N ILE A 48 -17.32 1.84 -28.16
CA ILE A 48 -17.79 2.27 -26.84
C ILE A 48 -17.22 1.37 -25.73
N TYR A 49 -17.11 0.07 -25.99
CA TYR A 49 -16.55 -0.89 -25.04
C TYR A 49 -15.06 -0.65 -24.75
N ALA A 50 -14.27 -0.20 -25.73
CA ALA A 50 -12.85 0.11 -25.52
C ALA A 50 -12.70 1.32 -24.58
N ALA A 51 -13.47 2.38 -24.82
CA ALA A 51 -13.44 3.57 -23.96
C ALA A 51 -13.97 3.29 -22.55
N MET A 52 -15.12 2.60 -22.43
CA MET A 52 -15.73 2.32 -21.12
C MET A 52 -14.86 1.40 -20.26
N THR A 53 -14.29 0.34 -20.84
CA THR A 53 -13.47 -0.59 -20.08
C THR A 53 -12.20 0.07 -19.58
N ALA A 54 -11.56 0.96 -20.37
CA ALA A 54 -10.44 1.78 -19.91
C ALA A 54 -10.82 2.68 -18.72
N LEU A 55 -11.99 3.35 -18.76
CA LEU A 55 -12.51 4.16 -17.65
C LEU A 55 -12.74 3.32 -16.38
N ILE A 56 -13.43 2.19 -16.51
CA ILE A 56 -13.80 1.36 -15.37
C ILE A 56 -12.54 0.72 -14.73
N CYS A 57 -11.57 0.33 -15.55
CA CYS A 57 -10.29 -0.21 -15.06
C CYS A 57 -9.52 0.81 -14.22
N LEU A 58 -9.55 2.09 -14.62
CA LEU A 58 -8.78 3.19 -14.02
C LEU A 58 -9.59 4.09 -13.08
N ALA A 59 -10.81 3.70 -12.74
CA ALA A 59 -11.68 4.52 -11.90
C ALA A 59 -11.00 4.86 -10.55
N PRO A 60 -11.13 6.11 -10.06
CA PRO A 60 -10.56 6.51 -8.77
C PRO A 60 -11.10 5.65 -7.62
N GLY A 61 -10.23 5.30 -6.66
CA GLY A 61 -10.62 4.51 -5.48
C GLY A 61 -10.65 3.00 -5.70
N VAL A 62 -10.33 2.51 -6.90
CA VAL A 62 -10.15 1.08 -7.17
C VAL A 62 -8.88 0.56 -6.46
N PRO A 63 -8.97 -0.47 -5.59
CA PRO A 63 -7.81 -0.96 -4.82
C PRO A 63 -6.70 -1.58 -5.68
N SER A 64 -7.07 -2.18 -6.82
CA SER A 64 -6.13 -2.78 -7.76
C SER A 64 -6.72 -2.73 -9.16
N HIS A 65 -6.24 -1.78 -9.97
CA HIS A 65 -6.65 -1.64 -11.37
C HIS A 65 -6.39 -2.92 -12.19
N GLY A 66 -5.36 -3.69 -11.84
CA GLY A 66 -5.08 -4.99 -12.48
C GLY A 66 -6.14 -6.06 -12.21
N ARG A 67 -6.59 -6.19 -10.97
CA ARG A 67 -7.71 -7.10 -10.64
C ARG A 67 -9.02 -6.59 -11.23
N GLN A 68 -9.24 -5.28 -11.16
CA GLN A 68 -10.40 -4.63 -11.73
C GLN A 68 -10.51 -4.91 -13.23
N ALA A 69 -9.40 -4.81 -13.97
CA ALA A 69 -9.33 -5.19 -15.38
C ALA A 69 -9.81 -6.62 -15.65
N ILE A 70 -9.34 -7.59 -14.87
CA ILE A 70 -9.78 -8.99 -14.99
C ILE A 70 -11.27 -9.13 -14.66
N TYR A 71 -11.73 -8.48 -13.59
CA TYR A 71 -13.13 -8.53 -13.17
C TYR A 71 -14.06 -7.91 -14.21
N VAL A 72 -13.67 -6.77 -14.80
CA VAL A 72 -14.41 -6.11 -15.87
C VAL A 72 -14.45 -7.00 -17.10
N LEU A 73 -13.32 -7.59 -17.51
CA LEU A 73 -13.26 -8.51 -18.65
C LEU A 73 -14.20 -9.71 -18.48
N ILE A 74 -14.16 -10.39 -17.33
CA ILE A 74 -15.03 -11.54 -17.03
C ILE A 74 -16.51 -11.12 -17.05
N GLY A 75 -16.83 -10.00 -16.40
CA GLY A 75 -18.19 -9.47 -16.35
C GLY A 75 -18.72 -9.13 -17.73
N VAL A 76 -17.94 -8.40 -18.54
CA VAL A 76 -18.34 -8.02 -19.90
C VAL A 76 -18.52 -9.26 -20.78
N LEU A 77 -17.58 -10.22 -20.78
CA LEU A 77 -17.74 -11.45 -21.56
C LEU A 77 -19.01 -12.23 -21.19
N THR A 78 -19.34 -12.28 -19.90
CA THR A 78 -20.58 -12.89 -19.41
C THR A 78 -21.80 -12.13 -19.92
N GLY A 79 -21.77 -10.80 -19.80
CA GLY A 79 -22.87 -9.95 -20.27
C GLY A 79 -23.08 -10.03 -21.78
N VAL A 80 -22.01 -10.06 -22.57
CA VAL A 80 -22.08 -10.26 -24.03
C VAL A 80 -22.72 -11.60 -24.34
N ALA A 81 -22.27 -12.70 -23.73
CA ALA A 81 -22.85 -14.02 -23.94
C ALA A 81 -24.35 -14.07 -23.61
N VAL A 82 -24.76 -13.44 -22.50
CA VAL A 82 -26.17 -13.37 -22.09
C VAL A 82 -26.98 -12.49 -23.03
N GLY A 83 -26.44 -11.34 -23.44
CA GLY A 83 -27.06 -10.40 -24.37
C GLY A 83 -27.33 -11.02 -25.74
N GLU A 84 -26.36 -11.76 -26.28
CA GLU A 84 -26.50 -12.48 -27.56
C GLU A 84 -27.60 -13.56 -27.49
N LEU A 85 -27.64 -14.34 -26.41
CA LEU A 85 -28.69 -15.36 -26.21
C LEU A 85 -30.10 -14.75 -26.12
N THR A 86 -30.22 -13.53 -25.58
CA THR A 86 -31.50 -12.85 -25.44
C THR A 86 -32.01 -12.23 -26.76
N LEU A 87 -31.16 -12.11 -27.79
CA LEU A 87 -31.60 -11.75 -29.14
C LEU A 87 -32.49 -12.83 -29.77
N LEU A 88 -32.37 -14.09 -29.32
CA LEU A 88 -33.21 -15.21 -29.76
C LEU A 88 -34.61 -15.20 -29.16
N LEU A 89 -34.87 -14.32 -28.18
CA LEU A 89 -36.19 -14.24 -27.55
C LEU A 89 -37.24 -13.66 -28.50
N PRO A 90 -38.52 -14.04 -28.34
CA PRO A 90 -39.62 -13.45 -29.08
C PRO A 90 -39.76 -11.95 -28.77
N PRO A 91 -40.35 -11.15 -29.69
CA PRO A 91 -40.56 -9.72 -29.51
C PRO A 91 -41.28 -9.41 -28.20
N MET A 92 -40.74 -8.49 -27.42
CA MET A 92 -41.28 -8.05 -26.13
C MET A 92 -41.11 -6.52 -26.00
N PRO A 93 -41.88 -5.84 -25.14
CA PRO A 93 -41.65 -4.43 -24.84
C PRO A 93 -40.21 -4.18 -24.40
N THR A 94 -39.59 -3.13 -24.90
CA THR A 94 -38.17 -2.82 -24.70
C THR A 94 -37.79 -2.78 -23.22
N GLU A 95 -38.59 -2.10 -22.39
CA GLU A 95 -38.39 -2.01 -20.94
C GLU A 95 -38.36 -3.39 -20.25
N VAL A 96 -39.30 -4.26 -20.63
CA VAL A 96 -39.39 -5.62 -20.06
C VAL A 96 -38.18 -6.45 -20.47
N ARG A 97 -37.75 -6.34 -21.73
CA ARG A 97 -36.58 -7.05 -22.23
C ARG A 97 -35.30 -6.55 -21.54
N ILE A 98 -35.11 -5.25 -21.37
CA ILE A 98 -33.97 -4.68 -20.62
C ILE A 98 -33.95 -5.23 -19.19
N ALA A 99 -35.10 -5.26 -18.51
CA ALA A 99 -35.21 -5.80 -17.15
C ALA A 99 -34.80 -7.28 -17.09
N ILE A 100 -35.31 -8.11 -18.02
CA ILE A 100 -34.99 -9.55 -18.10
C ILE A 100 -33.50 -9.76 -18.40
N VAL A 101 -32.95 -9.05 -19.37
CA VAL A 101 -31.56 -9.19 -19.81
C VAL A 101 -30.59 -8.78 -18.70
N GLY A 102 -30.84 -7.62 -18.06
CA GLY A 102 -30.05 -7.14 -16.94
C GLY A 102 -30.12 -8.09 -15.75
N PHE A 103 -31.32 -8.55 -15.40
CA PHE A 103 -31.53 -9.55 -14.35
C PHE A 103 -30.76 -10.83 -14.65
N ALA A 104 -30.92 -11.40 -15.84
CA ALA A 104 -30.23 -12.63 -16.24
C ALA A 104 -28.70 -12.48 -16.18
N GLY A 105 -28.16 -11.38 -16.70
CA GLY A 105 -26.71 -11.11 -16.68
C GLY A 105 -26.16 -11.04 -15.26
N MET A 106 -26.84 -10.31 -14.37
CA MET A 106 -26.44 -10.19 -12.97
C MET A 106 -26.61 -11.51 -12.20
N THR A 107 -27.71 -12.23 -12.40
CA THR A 107 -27.98 -13.51 -11.73
C THR A 107 -26.95 -14.55 -12.12
N ILE A 108 -26.66 -14.70 -13.42
CA ILE A 108 -25.66 -15.65 -13.92
C ILE A 108 -24.27 -15.30 -13.36
N ALA A 109 -23.88 -14.03 -13.37
CA ALA A 109 -22.60 -13.60 -12.79
C ALA A 109 -22.53 -13.86 -11.28
N SER A 110 -23.62 -13.62 -10.55
CA SER A 110 -23.69 -13.83 -9.10
C SER A 110 -23.60 -15.31 -8.70
N ALA A 111 -23.95 -16.23 -9.60
CA ALA A 111 -23.88 -17.66 -9.35
C ALA A 111 -22.43 -18.16 -9.16
N TYR A 112 -21.44 -17.48 -9.77
CA TYR A 112 -20.03 -17.89 -9.70
C TYR A 112 -19.10 -16.84 -9.08
N SER A 113 -19.59 -15.62 -8.81
CA SER A 113 -18.77 -14.52 -8.30
C SER A 113 -19.47 -13.71 -7.23
N ILE A 114 -18.75 -13.40 -6.16
CA ILE A 114 -19.16 -12.43 -5.12
C ILE A 114 -18.61 -11.01 -5.38
N VAL A 115 -17.84 -10.82 -6.44
CA VAL A 115 -17.14 -9.56 -6.73
C VAL A 115 -18.11 -8.61 -7.43
N PRO A 116 -18.45 -7.45 -6.84
CA PRO A 116 -19.45 -6.53 -7.40
C PRO A 116 -19.13 -6.06 -8.82
N ALA A 117 -17.85 -5.85 -9.14
CA ALA A 117 -17.41 -5.42 -10.47
C ALA A 117 -17.80 -6.42 -11.58
N ILE A 118 -17.70 -7.74 -11.33
CA ILE A 118 -18.09 -8.76 -12.29
C ILE A 118 -19.61 -8.72 -12.51
N ILE A 119 -20.38 -8.71 -11.42
CA ILE A 119 -21.85 -8.78 -11.44
C ILE A 119 -22.44 -7.55 -12.15
N ILE A 120 -21.98 -6.35 -11.78
CA ILE A 120 -22.46 -5.10 -12.37
C ILE A 120 -22.13 -5.05 -13.87
N GLN A 121 -20.91 -5.43 -14.26
CA GLN A 121 -20.52 -5.41 -15.68
C GLN A 121 -21.27 -6.43 -16.52
N ALA A 122 -21.59 -7.60 -15.98
CA ALA A 122 -22.42 -8.58 -16.68
C ALA A 122 -23.82 -8.02 -16.99
N GLY A 123 -24.46 -7.37 -16.02
CA GLY A 123 -25.75 -6.70 -16.24
C GLY A 123 -25.67 -5.57 -17.26
N ILE A 124 -24.73 -4.62 -17.08
CA ILE A 124 -24.56 -3.46 -17.97
C ILE A 124 -24.25 -3.92 -19.40
N SER A 125 -23.32 -4.87 -19.56
CA SER A 125 -22.93 -5.34 -20.89
C SER A 125 -24.05 -6.11 -21.58
N ALA A 126 -24.83 -6.92 -20.85
CA ALA A 126 -25.98 -7.60 -21.45
C ALA A 126 -27.02 -6.59 -21.98
N VAL A 127 -27.34 -5.56 -21.19
CA VAL A 127 -28.25 -4.48 -21.62
C VAL A 127 -27.69 -3.69 -22.81
N MET A 128 -26.39 -3.39 -22.81
CA MET A 128 -25.72 -2.72 -23.93
C MET A 128 -25.79 -3.53 -25.23
N VAL A 129 -25.55 -4.85 -25.17
CA VAL A 129 -25.67 -5.74 -26.33
C VAL A 129 -27.07 -5.70 -26.91
N PHE A 130 -28.09 -5.73 -26.05
CA PHE A 130 -29.47 -5.58 -26.49
C PHE A 130 -29.74 -4.20 -27.12
N ALA A 131 -29.29 -3.12 -26.48
CA ALA A 131 -29.57 -1.74 -26.92
C ALA A 131 -28.88 -1.38 -28.25
N LEU A 132 -27.69 -1.92 -28.51
CA LEU A 132 -26.90 -1.61 -29.70
C LEU A 132 -27.16 -2.58 -30.87
N GLY A 133 -28.00 -3.61 -30.69
CA GLY A 133 -28.36 -4.54 -31.75
C GLY A 133 -27.27 -5.56 -32.12
N ALA A 134 -27.62 -6.51 -32.99
CA ALA A 134 -26.74 -7.61 -33.44
C ALA A 134 -25.72 -7.19 -34.51
N ASP A 135 -25.90 -6.02 -35.13
CA ASP A 135 -25.11 -5.55 -36.28
C ASP A 135 -23.63 -5.32 -35.95
N VAL A 136 -23.29 -5.25 -34.66
CA VAL A 136 -21.92 -5.27 -34.16
C VAL A 136 -21.65 -6.64 -33.55
N ALA A 137 -21.00 -7.53 -34.31
CA ALA A 137 -20.70 -8.89 -33.90
C ALA A 137 -20.10 -8.95 -32.49
N GLY A 138 -20.54 -9.91 -31.67
CA GLY A 138 -20.00 -10.12 -30.30
C GLY A 138 -18.47 -10.24 -30.24
N TRP A 139 -17.83 -10.68 -31.34
CA TRP A 139 -16.37 -10.73 -31.48
C TRP A 139 -15.72 -9.34 -31.50
N THR A 140 -16.27 -8.38 -32.25
CA THR A 140 -15.80 -6.99 -32.32
C THR A 140 -15.81 -6.34 -30.93
N ARG A 141 -16.87 -6.61 -30.15
CA ARG A 141 -17.00 -6.14 -28.76
C ARG A 141 -15.95 -6.76 -27.85
N ALA A 142 -15.71 -8.07 -27.98
CA ALA A 142 -14.67 -8.75 -27.20
C ALA A 142 -13.27 -8.16 -27.46
N ILE A 143 -12.97 -7.82 -28.73
CA ILE A 143 -11.73 -7.15 -29.11
C ILE A 143 -11.66 -5.75 -28.47
N ASP A 144 -12.72 -4.95 -28.55
CA ASP A 144 -12.75 -3.62 -27.93
C ASP A 144 -12.50 -3.66 -26.43
N VAL A 145 -13.12 -4.62 -25.73
CA VAL A 145 -12.91 -4.83 -24.30
C VAL A 145 -11.46 -5.19 -24.01
N ALA A 146 -10.85 -6.03 -24.83
CA ALA A 146 -9.44 -6.38 -24.70
C ALA A 146 -8.55 -5.15 -24.88
N VAL A 147 -8.79 -4.32 -25.91
CA VAL A 147 -8.05 -3.08 -26.17
C VAL A 147 -8.15 -2.11 -25.00
N GLY A 148 -9.36 -1.79 -24.55
CA GLY A 148 -9.57 -0.86 -23.44
C GLY A 148 -8.99 -1.37 -22.12
N THR A 149 -9.10 -2.68 -21.86
CA THR A 149 -8.49 -3.33 -20.69
C THR A 149 -6.96 -3.29 -20.76
N SER A 150 -6.37 -3.57 -21.93
CA SER A 150 -4.92 -3.51 -22.15
C SER A 150 -4.38 -2.09 -21.94
N ILE A 151 -5.05 -1.07 -22.48
CA ILE A 151 -4.65 0.32 -22.31
C ILE A 151 -4.81 0.76 -20.85
N GLY A 152 -5.93 0.40 -20.22
CA GLY A 152 -6.15 0.62 -18.79
C GLY A 152 -5.05 0.00 -17.93
N LEU A 153 -4.63 -1.22 -18.25
CA LEU A 153 -3.51 -1.90 -17.59
C LEU A 153 -2.18 -1.18 -17.85
N ILE A 154 -1.86 -0.79 -19.08
CA ILE A 154 -0.62 -0.05 -19.39
C ILE A 154 -0.54 1.25 -18.59
N PHE A 155 -1.62 2.03 -18.58
CA PHE A 155 -1.71 3.26 -17.78
C PHE A 155 -1.61 2.98 -16.28
N SER A 156 -2.26 1.92 -15.81
CA SER A 156 -2.14 1.50 -14.41
C SER A 156 -0.69 1.21 -14.02
N GLN A 157 0.04 0.51 -14.87
CA GLN A 157 1.40 0.06 -14.58
C GLN A 157 2.41 1.20 -14.71
N ILE A 158 2.26 2.07 -15.72
CA ILE A 158 3.22 3.15 -16.01
C ILE A 158 2.93 4.41 -15.21
N LEU A 159 1.67 4.85 -15.16
CA LEU A 159 1.28 6.15 -14.64
C LEU A 159 0.81 6.07 -13.17
N PHE A 160 0.15 4.98 -12.80
CA PHE A 160 -0.51 4.88 -11.51
C PHE A 160 0.23 4.10 -10.44
N THR A 161 1.33 3.41 -10.73
CA THR A 161 1.99 2.60 -9.68
C THR A 161 2.39 3.51 -8.51
N PRO A 162 1.61 3.56 -7.40
CA PRO A 162 1.98 4.36 -6.25
C PRO A 162 3.18 3.63 -5.68
N ASP A 163 4.25 4.35 -5.34
CA ASP A 163 5.41 3.69 -4.74
C ASP A 163 4.97 3.01 -3.43
N PRO A 164 4.81 1.66 -3.42
CA PRO A 164 4.26 0.98 -2.26
C PRO A 164 5.24 1.11 -1.08
N LEU A 165 6.52 1.32 -1.37
CA LEU A 165 7.54 1.57 -0.36
C LEU A 165 7.35 2.94 0.28
N LYS A 166 6.96 3.97 -0.49
CA LYS A 166 6.69 5.31 0.07
C LYS A 166 5.50 5.29 1.03
N THR A 167 4.38 4.67 0.65
CA THR A 167 3.20 4.54 1.53
C THR A 167 3.55 3.75 2.79
N LEU A 168 4.30 2.67 2.64
CA LEU A 168 4.76 1.85 3.76
C LEU A 168 5.73 2.60 4.68
N HIS A 169 6.69 3.36 4.13
CA HIS A 169 7.61 4.17 4.91
C HIS A 169 6.88 5.24 5.72
N LEU A 170 5.91 5.94 5.13
CA LEU A 170 5.09 6.92 5.86
C LEU A 170 4.28 6.28 6.99
N ALA A 171 3.76 5.07 6.78
CA ALA A 171 3.03 4.35 7.83
C ALA A 171 3.95 3.88 8.96
N VAL A 172 5.16 3.41 8.63
CA VAL A 172 6.20 3.05 9.61
C VAL A 172 6.62 4.27 10.42
N GLU A 173 6.93 5.38 9.76
CA GLU A 173 7.32 6.65 10.39
C GLU A 173 6.23 7.11 11.36
N ARG A 174 4.98 7.12 10.92
CA ARG A 174 3.83 7.50 11.77
C ARG A 174 3.70 6.59 12.99
N PHE A 175 3.86 5.27 12.82
CA PHE A 175 3.78 4.33 13.95
C PHE A 175 4.85 4.61 15.01
N PHE A 176 6.12 4.76 14.62
CA PHE A 176 7.20 5.06 15.57
C PHE A 176 7.08 6.44 16.20
N LYS A 177 6.53 7.44 15.50
CA LYS A 177 6.23 8.76 16.08
C LYS A 177 5.18 8.69 17.19
N GLU A 178 4.13 7.91 16.99
CA GLU A 178 3.09 7.74 18.01
C GLU A 178 3.61 6.94 19.22
N VAL A 179 4.47 5.94 18.99
CA VAL A 179 5.18 5.23 20.08
C VAL A 179 6.11 6.20 20.84
N ALA A 180 6.89 7.02 20.14
CA ALA A 180 7.76 8.02 20.75
C ALA A 180 6.94 8.98 21.62
N LEU A 181 5.86 9.55 21.07
CA LEU A 181 4.96 10.44 21.81
C LEU A 181 4.37 9.78 23.06
N ASN A 182 3.97 8.51 22.97
CA ASN A 182 3.44 7.75 24.09
C ASN A 182 4.46 7.66 25.24
N PHE A 183 5.72 7.34 24.93
CA PHE A 183 6.78 7.26 25.94
C PHE A 183 7.29 8.63 26.42
N THR A 184 7.21 9.68 25.60
CA THR A 184 7.44 11.06 26.06
C THR A 184 6.43 11.45 27.13
N LEU A 185 5.14 11.21 26.90
CA LEU A 185 4.09 11.47 27.88
C LEU A 185 4.26 10.63 29.15
N ALA A 186 4.74 9.39 29.01
CA ALA A 186 5.02 8.54 30.16
C ALA A 186 6.22 9.02 30.98
N ALA A 187 7.29 9.50 30.33
CA ALA A 187 8.43 10.11 31.01
C ALA A 187 8.01 11.37 31.78
N ASP A 188 7.23 12.26 31.14
CA ASP A 188 6.69 13.46 31.79
C ASP A 188 5.83 13.11 33.01
N ALA A 189 5.01 12.05 32.91
CA ALA A 189 4.17 11.59 34.01
C ALA A 189 4.98 11.04 35.20
N LEU A 190 6.08 10.35 34.94
CA LEU A 190 7.00 9.86 35.98
C LEU A 190 7.79 11.01 36.63
N GLU A 191 8.30 11.95 35.84
CA GLU A 191 9.03 13.12 36.35
C GLU A 191 8.17 13.98 37.28
N ARG A 192 6.88 14.14 36.95
CA ARG A 192 5.93 14.92 37.77
C ARG A 192 5.25 14.10 38.86
N ASN A 193 5.39 12.78 38.83
CA ASN A 193 4.68 11.83 39.69
C ASN A 193 3.15 12.10 39.72
N ASP A 194 2.56 12.40 38.56
CA ASP A 194 1.15 12.78 38.44
C ASP A 194 0.32 11.67 37.77
N VAL A 195 -0.69 11.16 38.50
CA VAL A 195 -1.64 10.15 38.01
C VAL A 195 -2.43 10.65 36.80
N SER A 196 -2.76 11.94 36.74
CA SER A 196 -3.49 12.54 35.62
C SER A 196 -2.66 12.50 34.34
N ASP A 197 -1.38 12.86 34.42
CA ASP A 197 -0.45 12.78 33.29
C ASP A 197 -0.19 11.31 32.88
N ALA A 198 -0.12 10.38 33.84
CA ALA A 198 -0.02 8.94 33.56
C ALA A 198 -1.25 8.41 32.80
N ILE A 199 -2.46 8.85 33.17
CA ILE A 199 -3.70 8.51 32.47
C ILE A 199 -3.71 9.12 31.05
N LYS A 200 -3.13 10.31 30.84
CA LYS A 200 -2.96 10.89 29.49
C LYS A 200 -2.03 10.04 28.63
N ALA A 201 -0.90 9.58 29.19
CA ALA A 201 0.02 8.67 28.52
C ALA A 201 -0.71 7.38 28.09
N MET A 202 -1.45 6.74 29.01
CA MET A 202 -2.28 5.57 28.72
C MET A 202 -3.32 5.83 27.61
N LYS A 203 -4.06 6.95 27.69
CA LYS A 203 -5.05 7.29 26.65
C LYS A 203 -4.40 7.50 25.28
N SER A 204 -3.16 7.97 25.22
CA SER A 204 -2.43 8.14 23.96
C SER A 204 -2.15 6.81 23.23
N CYS A 205 -2.17 5.66 23.92
CA CYS A 205 -2.04 4.33 23.30
C CYS A 205 -3.09 4.09 22.20
N SER A 206 -4.28 4.70 22.28
CA SER A 206 -5.30 4.60 21.22
C SER A 206 -4.83 5.18 19.88
N ARG A 207 -4.01 6.25 19.91
CA ARG A 207 -3.39 6.82 18.70
C ARG A 207 -2.33 5.88 18.13
N THR A 208 -1.51 5.28 19.00
CA THR A 208 -0.54 4.25 18.63
C THR A 208 -1.21 3.03 18.00
N HIS A 209 -2.35 2.60 18.54
CA HIS A 209 -3.18 1.53 17.97
C HIS A 209 -3.69 1.89 16.57
N SER A 210 -4.21 3.10 16.41
CA SER A 210 -4.68 3.60 15.10
C SER A 210 -3.55 3.65 14.06
N ALA A 211 -2.34 4.05 14.49
CA ALA A 211 -1.16 4.04 13.63
C ALA A 211 -0.70 2.60 13.29
N LEU A 212 -0.81 1.65 14.22
CA LEU A 212 -0.54 0.23 13.97
C LEU A 212 -1.51 -0.35 12.94
N ILE A 213 -2.81 -0.07 13.05
CA ILE A 213 -3.81 -0.50 12.03
C ILE A 213 -3.45 0.10 10.66
N GLY A 214 -3.09 1.38 10.62
CA GLY A 214 -2.64 2.04 9.40
C GLY A 214 -1.40 1.38 8.78
N LEU A 215 -0.45 0.95 9.61
CA LEU A 215 0.74 0.21 9.18
C LEU A 215 0.41 -1.17 8.63
N ILE A 216 -0.47 -1.92 9.29
CA ILE A 216 -0.94 -3.24 8.80
C ILE A 216 -1.66 -3.08 7.46
N GLY A 217 -2.54 -2.08 7.33
CA GLY A 217 -3.20 -1.77 6.06
C GLY A 217 -2.23 -1.38 4.95
N ALA A 218 -1.21 -0.57 5.25
CA ALA A 218 -0.18 -0.21 4.28
C ALA A 218 0.67 -1.42 3.84
N ILE A 219 0.92 -2.37 4.76
CA ILE A 219 1.58 -3.64 4.49
C ILE A 219 0.75 -4.50 3.52
N ASP A 220 -0.55 -4.60 3.72
CA ASP A 220 -1.43 -5.39 2.87
C ASP A 220 -1.55 -4.80 1.46
N VAL A 221 -1.64 -3.46 1.37
CA VAL A 221 -1.59 -2.75 0.09
C VAL A 221 -0.24 -2.95 -0.61
N ALA A 222 0.87 -2.89 0.13
CA ALA A 222 2.18 -3.17 -0.45
C ALA A 222 2.28 -4.61 -0.96
N ARG A 223 1.81 -5.60 -0.20
CA ARG A 223 1.78 -7.03 -0.60
C ARG A 223 0.92 -7.29 -1.81
N SER A 224 -0.26 -6.66 -1.90
CA SER A 224 -1.13 -6.81 -3.05
C SER A 224 -0.47 -6.20 -4.29
N ASN A 225 0.09 -4.99 -4.18
CA ASN A 225 0.82 -4.36 -5.29
C ASN A 225 2.05 -5.16 -5.72
N ALA A 226 2.76 -5.80 -4.78
CA ALA A 226 3.91 -6.66 -5.06
C ALA A 226 3.58 -7.86 -5.97
N ARG A 227 2.34 -8.38 -5.89
CA ARG A 227 1.88 -9.50 -6.73
C ARG A 227 1.42 -9.06 -8.11
N TRP A 228 0.81 -7.88 -8.23
CA TRP A 228 0.01 -7.50 -9.41
C TRP A 228 0.58 -6.35 -10.25
N THR A 229 1.61 -5.65 -9.77
CA THR A 229 2.23 -4.55 -10.54
C THR A 229 3.64 -4.93 -11.00
N LEU A 230 4.08 -4.42 -12.15
CA LEU A 230 5.41 -4.65 -12.70
C LEU A 230 6.50 -4.16 -11.73
N ARG A 231 6.33 -2.94 -11.21
CA ARG A 231 7.19 -2.35 -10.17
C ARG A 231 7.13 -3.13 -8.86
N GLY A 232 5.94 -3.62 -8.50
CA GLY A 232 5.74 -4.47 -7.34
C GLY A 232 6.41 -5.84 -7.47
N ARG A 233 6.41 -6.47 -8.66
CA ARG A 233 7.12 -7.73 -8.90
C ARG A 233 8.62 -7.54 -8.74
N LEU A 234 9.16 -6.41 -9.20
CA LEU A 234 10.56 -6.04 -9.01
C LEU A 234 10.91 -5.82 -7.52
N SER A 235 10.02 -5.21 -6.74
CA SER A 235 10.21 -4.97 -5.30
C SER A 235 9.61 -6.06 -4.39
N SER A 236 9.13 -7.17 -4.94
CA SER A 236 8.30 -8.16 -4.24
C SER A 236 9.02 -8.81 -3.06
N ARG A 237 10.32 -9.12 -3.23
CA ARG A 237 11.18 -9.67 -2.18
C ARG A 237 11.35 -8.68 -1.03
N GLU A 238 11.45 -7.39 -1.33
CA GLU A 238 11.60 -6.35 -0.31
C GLU A 238 10.31 -6.20 0.50
N VAL A 239 9.15 -6.11 -0.18
CA VAL A 239 7.83 -6.02 0.45
C VAL A 239 7.53 -7.24 1.32
N VAL A 240 7.66 -8.47 0.81
CA VAL A 240 7.36 -9.69 1.58
C VAL A 240 8.19 -9.76 2.85
N SER A 241 9.48 -9.42 2.75
CA SER A 241 10.38 -9.42 3.88
C SER A 241 10.02 -8.32 4.89
N LEU A 242 9.64 -7.13 4.43
CA LEU A 242 9.22 -6.02 5.29
C LEU A 242 7.94 -6.38 6.05
N SER A 243 6.91 -6.76 5.31
CA SER A 243 5.58 -7.05 5.83
C SER A 243 5.56 -8.10 6.95
N ALA A 244 6.23 -9.24 6.78
CA ALA A 244 6.24 -10.29 7.81
C ALA A 244 6.91 -9.84 9.12
N ARG A 245 7.83 -8.87 9.06
CA ARG A 245 8.59 -8.40 10.22
C ARG A 245 7.86 -7.32 11.01
N TYR A 246 7.20 -6.39 10.32
CA TYR A 246 6.45 -5.30 10.95
C TYR A 246 5.13 -5.77 11.56
N ASP A 247 4.51 -6.80 10.99
CA ASP A 247 3.24 -7.35 11.50
C ASP A 247 3.40 -7.88 12.93
N GLN A 248 4.27 -8.86 13.14
CA GLN A 248 4.48 -9.44 14.48
C GLN A 248 5.21 -8.51 15.45
N SER A 249 6.25 -7.80 14.99
CA SER A 249 7.05 -6.94 15.88
C SER A 249 6.33 -5.64 16.23
N GLY A 250 5.49 -5.12 15.33
CA GLY A 250 4.68 -3.93 15.57
C GLY A 250 3.58 -4.19 16.59
N ILE A 251 2.87 -5.32 16.46
CA ILE A 251 1.89 -5.77 17.46
C ILE A 251 2.55 -5.95 18.83
N ARG A 252 3.72 -6.61 18.90
CA ARG A 252 4.46 -6.78 20.15
C ARG A 252 4.88 -5.45 20.77
N LEU A 253 5.39 -4.52 19.96
CA LEU A 253 5.81 -3.19 20.44
C LEU A 253 4.61 -2.42 21.01
N TYR A 254 3.47 -2.43 20.31
CA TYR A 254 2.25 -1.80 20.81
C TYR A 254 1.77 -2.44 22.11
N ALA A 255 1.68 -3.77 22.16
CA ALA A 255 1.19 -4.49 23.34
C ALA A 255 2.06 -4.21 24.58
N SER A 256 3.38 -4.28 24.43
CA SER A 256 4.30 -3.96 25.54
C SER A 256 4.27 -2.49 25.96
N SER A 257 4.05 -1.55 25.03
CA SER A 257 3.87 -0.13 25.36
C SER A 257 2.57 0.13 26.14
N LEU A 258 1.48 -0.57 25.78
CA LEU A 258 0.20 -0.49 26.46
C LEU A 258 0.28 -1.07 27.88
N LEU A 259 0.84 -2.27 28.02
CA LEU A 259 1.03 -2.92 29.32
C LEU A 259 1.91 -2.07 30.24
N PHE A 260 2.99 -1.49 29.72
CA PHE A 260 3.81 -0.54 30.46
C PHE A 260 2.99 0.65 30.98
N CYS A 261 2.19 1.30 30.11
CA CYS A 261 1.37 2.43 30.52
C CYS A 261 0.35 2.03 31.60
N GLU A 262 -0.18 0.80 31.56
CA GLU A 262 -1.13 0.27 32.54
C GLU A 262 -0.47 0.07 33.89
N ALA A 263 0.65 -0.64 33.88
CA ALA A 263 1.47 -0.89 35.06
C ALA A 263 1.92 0.43 35.70
N MET A 264 2.33 1.41 34.89
CA MET A 264 2.74 2.74 35.36
C MET A 264 1.60 3.49 36.04
N VAL A 265 0.41 3.55 35.43
CA VAL A 265 -0.77 4.19 36.05
C VAL A 265 -1.09 3.53 37.39
N ASN A 266 -1.03 2.20 37.45
CA ASN A 266 -1.29 1.43 38.66
C ASN A 266 -0.22 1.69 39.74
N ALA A 267 1.05 1.79 39.36
CA ALA A 267 2.16 2.07 40.27
C ALA A 267 2.06 3.47 40.88
N ILE A 268 1.88 4.50 40.05
CA ILE A 268 1.73 5.90 40.51
C ILE A 268 0.48 6.04 41.38
N ARG A 269 -0.66 5.44 40.98
CA ARG A 269 -1.91 5.50 41.75
C ARG A 269 -1.77 4.88 43.15
N LYS A 270 -1.00 3.80 43.28
CA LYS A 270 -0.74 3.18 44.59
C LYS A 270 0.12 4.09 45.48
N GLY A 271 1.02 4.88 44.91
CA GLY A 271 1.80 5.91 45.60
C GLY A 271 2.69 5.39 46.74
N ARG A 272 3.01 4.09 46.76
CA ARG A 272 3.71 3.45 47.88
C ARG A 272 5.22 3.60 47.81
N GLU A 273 5.78 3.62 46.60
CA GLU A 273 7.22 3.56 46.34
C GLU A 273 7.57 4.43 45.14
N ALA A 274 8.70 5.13 45.19
CA ALA A 274 9.21 5.93 44.09
C ALA A 274 9.61 5.04 42.89
N PRO A 275 9.51 5.54 41.65
CA PRO A 275 10.03 4.83 40.49
C PRO A 275 11.56 4.66 40.58
N PRO A 276 12.12 3.58 40.00
CA PRO A 276 13.57 3.45 39.88
C PRO A 276 14.18 4.64 39.14
N GLU A 277 15.30 5.18 39.61
CA GLU A 277 15.93 6.39 39.04
C GLU A 277 16.28 6.22 37.54
N TRP A 278 16.68 5.01 37.15
CA TRP A 278 17.04 4.69 35.76
C TRP A 278 15.83 4.62 34.81
N LEU A 279 14.60 4.55 35.34
CA LEU A 279 13.39 4.29 34.54
C LEU A 279 13.11 5.42 33.55
N ILE A 280 13.23 6.67 34.02
CA ILE A 280 12.97 7.86 33.20
C ILE A 280 13.98 7.96 32.05
N GLU A 281 15.26 7.71 32.34
CA GLU A 281 16.31 7.70 31.31
C GLU A 281 16.13 6.57 30.31
N ALA A 282 15.63 5.40 30.74
CA ALA A 282 15.26 4.32 29.81
C ALA A 282 14.10 4.72 28.88
N LEU A 283 13.11 5.47 29.38
CA LEU A 283 12.03 6.01 28.54
C LEU A 283 12.53 7.03 27.52
N LYS A 284 13.40 7.95 27.93
CA LYS A 284 14.03 8.92 27.02
C LYS A 284 14.83 8.21 25.93
N LEU A 285 15.58 7.18 26.28
CA LEU A 285 16.30 6.35 25.31
C LEU A 285 15.37 5.64 24.32
N ILE A 286 14.22 5.13 24.78
CA ILE A 286 13.19 4.55 23.91
C ILE A 286 12.66 5.59 22.91
N VAL A 287 12.38 6.81 23.36
CA VAL A 287 11.92 7.93 22.52
C VAL A 287 12.95 8.23 21.43
N GLU A 288 14.22 8.39 21.79
CA GLU A 288 15.31 8.65 20.83
C GLU A 288 15.45 7.53 19.80
N ASN A 289 15.43 6.27 20.26
CA ASN A 289 15.50 5.11 19.38
C ASN A 289 14.28 5.01 18.45
N CYS A 290 13.08 5.42 18.90
CA CYS A 290 11.90 5.50 18.04
C CYS A 290 12.06 6.57 16.95
N HIS A 291 12.54 7.77 17.29
CA HIS A 291 12.84 8.80 16.28
C HIS A 291 13.92 8.35 15.29
N PHE A 292 14.95 7.64 15.76
CA PHE A 292 15.95 7.05 14.88
C PHE A 292 15.34 6.05 13.89
N ILE A 293 14.48 5.15 14.37
CA ILE A 293 13.81 4.16 13.51
C ILE A 293 12.82 4.84 12.55
N ALA A 294 12.14 5.90 12.98
CA ALA A 294 11.27 6.72 12.14
C ALA A 294 12.02 7.45 11.02
N GLY A 295 13.34 7.60 11.13
CA GLY A 295 14.17 8.29 10.14
C GLY A 295 14.32 9.79 10.41
N GLU A 296 14.00 10.24 11.63
CA GLU A 296 14.14 11.64 12.08
C GLU A 296 15.41 11.88 12.89
N ALA A 297 16.34 10.93 12.92
CA ALA A 297 17.61 11.08 13.60
C ALA A 297 18.32 12.37 13.14
N LYS A 298 18.72 13.22 14.11
CA LYS A 298 19.60 14.36 13.81
C LYS A 298 20.93 13.84 13.24
N LEU A 299 21.62 14.67 12.47
CA LEU A 299 22.91 14.30 11.87
C LEU A 299 23.88 13.81 12.98
N GLY A 300 24.34 12.56 12.90
CA GLY A 300 25.24 11.94 13.91
C GLY A 300 24.55 11.19 15.05
N GLN A 301 23.22 11.17 15.12
CA GLN A 301 22.48 10.42 16.14
C GLN A 301 22.36 8.95 15.72
N GLU A 302 22.85 8.03 16.55
CA GLU A 302 22.84 6.58 16.28
C GLU A 302 21.83 5.84 17.18
N PHE A 303 21.46 4.63 16.77
CA PHE A 303 20.68 3.74 17.62
C PHE A 303 21.55 3.29 18.80
N VAL A 304 21.08 3.53 20.02
CA VAL A 304 21.80 3.17 21.23
C VAL A 304 21.15 1.93 21.84
N PHE A 305 21.96 0.87 22.05
CA PHE A 305 21.47 -0.31 22.76
C PHE A 305 21.35 -0.01 24.25
N PRO A 306 20.23 -0.38 24.89
CA PRO A 306 20.05 -0.13 26.31
C PRO A 306 21.04 -0.96 27.13
N ASP A 307 21.77 -0.29 28.02
CA ASP A 307 22.55 -0.96 29.05
C ASP A 307 21.64 -1.31 30.24
N ARG A 308 21.64 -2.59 30.61
CA ARG A 308 20.85 -3.13 31.73
C ARG A 308 21.71 -3.47 32.93
N SER A 309 23.04 -3.51 32.77
CA SER A 309 23.95 -3.99 33.80
C SER A 309 23.92 -3.13 35.07
N GLY A 310 23.69 -1.82 34.92
CA GLY A 310 23.60 -0.87 36.04
C GLY A 310 22.19 -0.65 36.61
N ARG A 311 21.17 -1.40 36.20
CA ARG A 311 19.79 -1.17 36.68
C ARG A 311 19.60 -1.77 38.07
N ALA A 312 19.32 -0.92 39.05
CA ALA A 312 18.93 -1.35 40.39
C ALA A 312 17.64 -2.20 40.34
N GLU A 313 17.53 -3.18 41.25
CA GLU A 313 16.37 -4.06 41.34
C GLU A 313 15.10 -3.25 41.60
N ALA A 314 14.08 -3.45 40.77
CA ALA A 314 12.82 -2.74 40.90
C ALA A 314 11.97 -3.37 42.00
N SER A 315 11.27 -2.50 42.74
CA SER A 315 10.34 -2.93 43.77
C SER A 315 9.17 -3.73 43.17
N LEU A 316 8.43 -4.44 44.04
CA LEU A 316 7.24 -5.21 43.64
C LEU A 316 6.21 -4.35 42.89
N THR A 317 6.10 -3.07 43.24
CA THR A 317 5.18 -2.12 42.60
C THR A 317 5.56 -1.81 41.15
N TRP A 318 6.86 -1.76 40.86
CA TRP A 318 7.39 -1.35 39.55
C TRP A 318 7.86 -2.51 38.68
N ARG A 319 7.82 -3.74 39.19
CA ARG A 319 8.30 -4.95 38.48
C ARG A 319 7.65 -5.15 37.10
N GLU A 320 6.33 -4.96 36.99
CA GLU A 320 5.62 -5.07 35.71
C GLU A 320 6.11 -4.03 34.71
N CYS A 321 6.29 -2.77 35.14
CA CYS A 321 6.82 -1.69 34.30
C CYS A 321 8.20 -2.04 33.72
N VAL A 322 9.07 -2.65 34.55
CA VAL A 322 10.41 -3.06 34.12
C VAL A 322 10.36 -4.14 33.04
N ILE A 323 9.54 -5.18 33.26
CA ILE A 323 9.37 -6.27 32.29
C ILE A 323 8.90 -5.73 30.94
N ASP A 324 7.92 -4.83 30.97
CA ASP A 324 7.34 -4.28 29.75
C ASP A 324 8.31 -3.36 29.00
N ILE A 325 9.07 -2.51 29.70
CA ILE A 325 10.14 -1.70 29.08
C ILE A 325 11.21 -2.59 28.45
N GLU A 326 11.63 -3.65 29.13
CA GLU A 326 12.63 -4.55 28.57
C GLU A 326 12.14 -5.25 27.30
N MET A 327 10.84 -5.53 27.21
CA MET A 327 10.19 -6.06 26.02
C MET A 327 10.18 -5.02 24.88
N VAL A 328 9.88 -3.76 25.19
CA VAL A 328 9.90 -2.63 24.24
C VAL A 328 11.31 -2.47 23.67
N GLU A 329 12.31 -2.34 24.53
CA GLU A 329 13.73 -2.23 24.16
C GLU A 329 14.20 -3.38 23.25
N THR A 330 13.87 -4.62 23.63
CA THR A 330 14.22 -5.81 22.84
C THR A 330 13.58 -5.76 21.46
N THR A 331 12.34 -5.27 21.39
CA THR A 331 11.58 -5.16 20.14
C THR A 331 12.16 -4.06 19.25
N LEU A 332 12.53 -2.91 19.79
CA LEU A 332 13.23 -1.84 19.06
C LEU A 332 14.60 -2.30 18.53
N ALA A 333 15.38 -3.01 19.34
CA ALA A 333 16.65 -3.59 18.92
C ALA A 333 16.50 -4.58 17.74
N ARG A 334 15.41 -5.35 17.71
CA ARG A 334 15.08 -6.22 16.56
C ARG A 334 14.77 -5.42 15.30
N PHE A 335 14.01 -4.32 15.42
CA PHE A 335 13.76 -3.42 14.30
C PHE A 335 15.05 -2.81 13.75
N TYR A 336 15.96 -2.37 14.63
CA TYR A 336 17.26 -1.83 14.24
C TYR A 336 18.15 -2.86 13.53
N LYS A 337 18.35 -4.05 14.11
CA LYS A 337 19.16 -5.13 13.51
C LYS A 337 18.64 -5.54 12.13
N SER A 338 17.32 -5.53 11.96
CA SER A 338 16.67 -5.80 10.67
C SER A 338 16.98 -4.72 9.62
N ARG A 339 16.91 -3.43 10.01
CA ARG A 339 17.21 -2.29 9.14
C ARG A 339 18.68 -2.28 8.69
N THR A 340 19.61 -2.46 9.62
CA THR A 340 21.06 -2.47 9.33
C THR A 340 21.50 -3.65 8.46
N ARG A 341 20.97 -4.86 8.71
CA ARG A 341 21.23 -6.02 7.84
C ARG A 341 20.85 -5.76 6.38
N ARG A 342 19.73 -5.06 6.14
CA ARG A 342 19.33 -4.67 4.77
C ARG A 342 20.31 -3.68 4.15
N ASN A 343 20.66 -2.61 4.85
CA ASN A 343 21.57 -1.60 4.34
C ASN A 343 22.92 -2.24 3.96
N ARG A 344 23.43 -3.16 4.78
CA ARG A 344 24.64 -3.94 4.48
C ARG A 344 24.49 -4.82 3.22
N LEU A 345 23.39 -5.53 3.08
CA LEU A 345 23.13 -6.37 1.88
C LEU A 345 22.98 -5.53 0.61
N ALA A 346 22.34 -4.36 0.69
CA ALA A 346 22.20 -3.44 -0.43
C ALA A 346 23.55 -2.85 -0.84
N ALA A 347 24.37 -2.42 0.13
CA ALA A 347 25.73 -1.95 -0.11
C ALA A 347 26.62 -3.03 -0.73
N TYR A 348 26.53 -4.27 -0.22
CA TYR A 348 27.26 -5.42 -0.77
C TYR A 348 26.88 -5.70 -2.23
N ARG A 349 25.57 -5.74 -2.56
CA ARG A 349 25.12 -5.91 -3.95
C ARG A 349 25.58 -4.78 -4.86
N LYS A 350 25.49 -3.52 -4.39
CA LYS A 350 25.97 -2.37 -5.16
C LYS A 350 27.47 -2.50 -5.44
N LYS A 351 28.26 -2.91 -4.45
CA LYS A 351 29.69 -3.16 -4.60
C LYS A 351 29.95 -4.27 -5.64
N GLN A 352 29.24 -5.39 -5.54
CA GLN A 352 29.38 -6.51 -6.47
C GLN A 352 29.05 -6.11 -7.93
N ILE A 353 28.02 -5.30 -8.15
CA ILE A 353 27.69 -4.76 -9.47
C ILE A 353 28.80 -3.83 -9.98
N LEU A 354 29.30 -2.93 -9.12
CA LEU A 354 30.40 -2.03 -9.50
C LEU A 354 31.68 -2.79 -9.84
N ASP A 355 31.99 -3.86 -9.10
CA ASP A 355 33.16 -4.70 -9.34
C ASP A 355 33.02 -5.46 -10.67
N ALA A 356 31.84 -6.05 -10.95
CA ALA A 356 31.57 -6.71 -12.24
C ALA A 356 31.62 -5.74 -13.44
N VAL A 357 31.11 -4.52 -13.29
CA VAL A 357 31.19 -3.49 -14.34
C VAL A 357 32.65 -3.06 -14.58
N ARG A 358 33.45 -2.93 -13.52
CA ARG A 358 34.88 -2.61 -13.64
C ARG A 358 35.65 -3.71 -14.37
N GLU A 359 35.33 -4.97 -14.10
CA GLU A 359 35.94 -6.13 -14.74
C GLU A 359 35.63 -6.16 -16.25
N GLN A 360 34.36 -5.96 -16.65
CA GLN A 360 33.98 -5.85 -18.07
C GLN A 360 34.69 -4.70 -18.79
N ILE A 361 34.82 -3.53 -18.14
CA ILE A 361 35.56 -2.40 -18.73
C ILE A 361 37.04 -2.75 -18.92
N ALA A 362 37.65 -3.47 -17.97
CA ALA A 362 39.04 -3.90 -18.07
C ALA A 362 39.25 -4.93 -19.18
N GLU A 363 38.35 -5.90 -19.33
CA GLU A 363 38.38 -6.88 -20.43
C GLU A 363 38.23 -6.19 -21.80
N ARG A 364 37.30 -5.25 -21.91
CA ARG A 364 37.09 -4.50 -23.16
C ARG A 364 38.34 -3.69 -23.55
N LYS A 365 38.98 -3.03 -22.58
CA LYS A 365 40.25 -2.31 -22.81
C LYS A 365 41.40 -3.24 -23.21
N ARG A 366 41.46 -4.46 -22.65
CA ARG A 366 42.47 -5.46 -23.06
C ARG A 366 42.24 -5.95 -24.48
N ALA A 367 40.99 -6.20 -24.87
CA ALA A 367 40.64 -6.58 -26.23
C ALA A 367 40.96 -5.46 -27.24
N GLU A 368 40.66 -4.20 -26.91
CA GLU A 368 41.01 -3.04 -27.73
C GLU A 368 42.52 -2.86 -27.87
N ALA A 369 43.31 -3.11 -26.81
CA ALA A 369 44.76 -3.06 -26.87
C ALA A 369 45.36 -4.16 -27.76
N LEU A 370 44.84 -5.39 -27.68
CA LEU A 370 45.27 -6.51 -28.52
C LEU A 370 44.98 -6.24 -30.01
N LEU A 371 43.80 -5.69 -30.32
CA LEU A 371 43.45 -5.30 -31.69
C LEU A 371 44.35 -4.18 -32.23
N ALA A 372 44.73 -3.22 -31.38
CA ALA A 372 45.63 -2.13 -31.77
C ALA A 372 47.07 -2.61 -32.03
N ASP A 373 47.54 -3.63 -31.30
CA ASP A 373 48.85 -4.26 -31.55
C ASP A 373 48.84 -5.11 -32.83
N GLU A 374 47.77 -5.88 -33.09
CA GLU A 374 47.60 -6.60 -34.37
C GLU A 374 47.55 -5.66 -35.59
N GLU A 375 46.93 -4.47 -35.47
CA GLU A 375 46.93 -3.45 -36.53
C GLU A 375 48.31 -2.82 -36.75
N LYS A 376 49.16 -2.76 -35.72
CA LYS A 376 50.55 -2.28 -35.86
C LYS A 376 51.43 -3.32 -36.55
N ASP A 377 51.31 -4.59 -36.18
CA ASP A 377 52.07 -5.68 -36.80
C ASP A 377 51.73 -5.88 -38.28
N LYS A 378 50.49 -5.57 -38.70
CA LYS A 378 50.11 -5.58 -40.12
C LYS A 378 50.63 -4.38 -40.94
N LYS A 379 51.18 -3.35 -40.30
CA LYS A 379 51.70 -2.13 -40.94
C LYS A 379 53.23 -2.08 -41.03
N LEU A 380 53.93 -3.00 -40.37
CA LEU A 380 55.34 -3.33 -40.60
C LEU A 380 55.45 -4.41 -41.67
#